data_AF-A0A956DK50-F1
#
_entry.id   AF-A0A956DK50-F1
#
_cell.length_a   1.000
_cell.length_b   1.000
_cell.length_c   1.000
_cell.angle_alpha   90.00
_cell.angle_beta   90.00
_cell.angle_gamma   90.00
#
_symmetry.space_group_name_H-M   'P 1'
#
loop_
_entity.id
_entity.type
_entity.pdbx_description
1 polymer ?
#
loop_
_entity_poly.entity_id
_entity_poly.type
_entity_poly.pdbx_seq_one_letter_code
_entity_poly.pdbx_strand_id
1 'polypeptide(L)' 'MPTVVHGDFEWDADEADLNVAKHGVTFEEAVAAMLDPLAVDFDDLAIPENVVLASPS' A
#
# COMPACT_ATOMS: atom_id res chain seq x y z
N MET A 1 -9.72 -16.21 1.88
CA MET A 1 -8.46 -15.81 1.24
C MET A 1 -7.46 -15.63 2.38
N PRO A 2 -6.23 -16.15 2.27
CA PRO A 2 -5.24 -16.02 3.33
C PRO A 2 -4.81 -14.56 3.46
N THR A 3 -4.78 -14.03 4.68
CA THR A 3 -4.25 -12.69 4.94
C THR A 3 -2.80 -12.76 5.37
N VAL A 4 -2.04 -11.74 4.99
CA VAL A 4 -0.64 -11.52 5.37
C VAL A 4 -0.61 -10.35 6.32
N VAL A 5 0.06 -10.51 7.46
CA VAL A 5 0.24 -9.46 8.47
C VAL A 5 1.72 -9.08 8.51
N HIS A 6 2.00 -7.78 8.36
CA HIS A 6 3.34 -7.21 8.40
C HIS A 6 3.36 -5.98 9.31
N GLY A 7 3.84 -6.16 10.56
CA GLY A 7 3.79 -5.09 11.56
C GLY A 7 2.34 -4.68 11.86
N ASP A 8 2.03 -3.41 11.65
CA ASP A 8 0.68 -2.83 11.83
C ASP A 8 -0.17 -2.89 10.54
N PHE A 9 0.34 -3.53 9.48
CA PHE A 9 -0.32 -3.62 8.18
C PHE A 9 -0.85 -5.04 7.92
N GLU A 10 -2.00 -5.15 7.26
CA GLU A 10 -2.61 -6.42 6.84
C GLU A 10 -3.16 -6.28 5.41
N TRP A 11 -2.98 -7.33 4.61
CA TRP A 11 -3.53 -7.41 3.24
C TRP A 11 -3.85 -8.85 2.82
N ASP A 12 -4.56 -8.98 1.71
CA ASP A 12 -4.85 -10.27 1.09
C ASP A 12 -3.64 -10.79 0.29
N ALA A 13 -3.28 -12.06 0.46
CA ALA A 13 -2.13 -12.65 -0.24
C ALA A 13 -2.32 -12.67 -1.76
N ASP A 14 -3.54 -12.92 -2.24
CA ASP A 14 -3.83 -12.97 -3.67
C ASP A 14 -3.72 -11.56 -4.29
N GLU A 15 -4.08 -10.51 -3.53
CA GLU A 15 -3.88 -9.12 -3.95
C GLU A 15 -2.40 -8.72 -3.97
N ALA A 16 -1.60 -9.22 -3.03
CA ALA A 16 -0.15 -8.96 -3.01
C ALA A 16 0.54 -9.51 -4.28
N ASP A 17 0.22 -10.74 -4.66
CA ASP A 17 0.74 -11.36 -5.88
C ASP A 17 0.31 -10.58 -7.14
N LEU A 18 -0.95 -10.13 -7.17
CA LEU A 18 -1.47 -9.30 -8.26
C LEU A 18 -0.81 -7.92 -8.29
N ASN A 19 -0.50 -7.32 -7.14
CA ASN A 19 0.16 -6.03 -7.06
C ASN A 19 1.57 -6.09 -7.66
N VAL A 20 2.33 -7.12 -7.32
CA VAL A 20 3.65 -7.37 -7.92
C VAL A 20 3.51 -7.58 -9.42
N ALA A 21 2.54 -8.37 -9.88
CA ALA A 21 2.34 -8.62 -11.31
C ALA A 21 1.95 -7.36 -12.10
N LYS A 22 1.16 -6.45 -11.50
CA LYS A 22 0.66 -5.22 -12.15
C LYS A 22 1.66 -4.06 -12.08
N HIS A 23 2.33 -3.89 -10.96
CA HIS A 23 3.09 -2.69 -10.62
C HIS A 23 4.59 -2.95 -10.39
N GLY A 24 4.99 -4.21 -10.25
CA GLY A 24 6.39 -4.59 -10.01
C GLY A 24 6.89 -4.24 -8.62
N VAL A 25 5.99 -3.93 -7.68
CA VAL A 25 6.31 -3.56 -6.29
C VAL A 25 5.53 -4.46 -5.34
N THR A 26 6.15 -4.85 -4.24
CA THR A 26 5.51 -5.60 -3.15
C THR A 26 4.80 -4.66 -2.17
N PHE A 27 3.86 -5.15 -1.37
CA PHE A 27 3.25 -4.33 -0.32
C PHE A 27 4.24 -4.02 0.80
N GLU A 28 5.18 -4.91 1.10
CA GLU A 28 6.29 -4.65 2.02
C GLU A 28 7.16 -3.48 1.57
N GLU A 29 7.42 -3.35 0.26
CA GLU A 29 8.11 -2.18 -0.30
C GLU A 29 7.23 -0.93 -0.24
N ALA A 30 5.92 -1.05 -0.48
CA ALA A 30 5.00 0.08 -0.37
C ALA A 30 4.88 0.62 1.07
N VAL A 31 5.01 -0.24 2.09
CA VAL A 31 5.06 0.16 3.50
C VAL A 31 6.21 1.14 3.75
N ALA A 32 7.33 1.05 3.04
CA ALA A 32 8.43 2.02 3.19
C ALA A 32 7.98 3.45 2.83
N ALA A 33 7.12 3.62 1.82
CA ALA A 33 6.54 4.92 1.50
C ALA A 33 5.62 5.40 2.63
N MET A 34 4.83 4.49 3.24
CA MET A 34 3.93 4.83 4.35
C MET A 34 4.67 5.24 5.63
N LEU A 35 5.90 4.76 5.80
CA LEU A 35 6.77 5.10 6.93
C LEU A 35 7.67 6.32 6.65
N ASP A 36 7.63 6.90 5.44
CA ASP A 36 8.40 8.10 5.13
C ASP A 36 7.83 9.32 5.87
N PRO A 37 8.61 10.05 6.69
CA PRO A 37 8.16 11.25 7.37
C PRO A 37 7.70 12.38 6.44
N LEU A 38 8.09 12.34 5.16
CA LEU A 38 7.71 13.30 4.12
C LEU A 38 6.54 12.79 3.26
N ALA A 39 5.98 11.63 3.57
CA ALA A 39 4.78 11.14 2.92
C ALA A 39 3.62 12.12 3.10
N VAL A 40 2.84 12.28 2.04
CA VAL A 40 1.61 13.09 2.03
C VAL A 40 0.44 12.18 1.72
N ASP A 41 -0.57 12.22 2.59
CA ASP A 41 -1.85 11.56 2.42
C ASP A 41 -2.88 12.50 1.76
N PHE A 42 -3.72 11.94 0.91
CA PHE A 42 -4.85 12.64 0.31
C PHE A 42 -6.00 11.68 0.03
N ASP A 43 -7.22 12.20 0.10
CA ASP A 43 -8.43 11.43 -0.18
C ASP A 43 -8.43 10.96 -1.64
N ASP A 44 -8.77 9.70 -1.87
CA ASP A 44 -9.03 9.20 -3.22
C ASP A 44 -10.34 9.83 -3.73
N LEU A 45 -10.22 10.66 -4.76
CA LEU A 45 -11.36 11.36 -5.37
C LEU A 45 -12.36 10.42 -6.04
N ALA A 46 -11.96 9.19 -6.38
CA ALA A 46 -12.82 8.18 -6.95
C ALA A 46 -13.50 7.30 -5.89
N ILE A 47 -12.83 7.06 -4.77
CA ILE A 47 -13.29 6.18 -3.68
C ILE A 47 -13.02 6.90 -2.34
N PRO A 48 -13.95 7.72 -1.84
CA PRO A 48 -13.71 8.61 -0.69
C PRO A 48 -13.34 7.91 0.62
N GLU A 49 -13.62 6.60 0.75
CA GLU A 49 -13.19 5.78 1.88
C GLU A 49 -11.72 5.33 1.82
N ASN A 50 -11.07 5.50 0.67
CA ASN A 50 -9.67 5.18 0.46
C ASN A 50 -8.81 6.44 0.58
N VAL A 51 -7.62 6.26 1.13
CA VAL A 51 -6.58 7.29 1.20
C VAL A 51 -5.42 6.86 0.31
N VAL A 52 -4.91 7.79 -0.49
CA VAL A 52 -3.70 7.59 -1.29
C VAL A 52 -2.54 8.26 -0.57
N LEU A 53 -1.44 7.52 -0.42
CA LEU A 53 -0.20 8.02 0.14
C LEU A 53 0.85 8.15 -0.97
N ALA A 54 1.47 9.33 -1.07
CA ALA A 54 2.59 9.56 -1.97
C ALA A 54 3.81 10.01 -1.18
N SER A 55 4.93 9.35 -1.41
CA SER A 55 6.23 9.76 -0.88
C SER A 55 7.11 10.32 -2.01
N PRO A 56 7.87 11.41 -1.79
CA PRO A 56 8.77 11.99 -2.80
C PRO A 56 10.09 11.22 -3.01
N SER A 57 10.26 10.05 -2.40
CA SER A 57 11.50 9.24 -2.39
C SER A 57 12.04 8.86 -3.78
#